data_AF-A0A1B9L599-F1
#
_entry.id   AF-A0A1B9L599-F1
#
_cell.length_a   1.000
_cell.length_b   1.000
_cell.length_c   1.000
_cell.angle_alpha   90.00
_cell.angle_beta   90.00
_cell.angle_gamma   90.00
#
_symmetry.space_group_name_H-M   'P 1'
#
loop_
_entity.id
_entity.type
_entity.pdbx_description
1 polymer ?
#
loop_
_entity_poly.entity_id
_entity_poly.type
_entity_poly.pdbx_seq_one_letter_code
_entity_poly.pdbx_strand_id
1 'polypeptide(L)'
;MNHLNFFINNFIKQDKKQRYHFLINGKWQKFANNIKHIDKHLNHHCVKIDNNAFEKFTQIIKHYTIKSGYYYDAYTNGLEISTHCLDNIHDDSLLICPDNNIAFYFHHDNWIWFCQIKP
;
A
#
# COMPACT_ATOMS: atom_id res chain seq x y z
N MET A 1 -7.58 9.08 -8.17
CA MET A 1 -7.41 9.62 -6.79
C MET A 1 -8.28 8.94 -5.72
N ASN A 2 -9.17 7.98 -6.04
CA ASN A 2 -10.03 7.37 -5.02
C ASN A 2 -9.30 6.31 -4.15
N HIS A 3 -8.36 5.56 -4.72
CA HIS A 3 -7.69 4.46 -4.01
C HIS A 3 -6.71 4.94 -2.93
N LEU A 4 -5.97 6.02 -3.18
CA LEU A 4 -5.15 6.65 -2.14
C LEU A 4 -6.00 7.24 -1.01
N ASN A 5 -7.14 7.85 -1.33
CA ASN A 5 -8.09 8.30 -0.32
C ASN A 5 -8.58 7.12 0.54
N PHE A 6 -8.94 6.00 -0.10
CA PHE A 6 -9.29 4.76 0.60
C PHE A 6 -8.16 4.32 1.55
N PHE A 7 -6.91 4.25 1.08
CA PHE A 7 -5.77 3.87 1.90
C PHE A 7 -5.56 4.81 3.09
N ILE A 8 -5.56 6.13 2.85
CA ILE A 8 -5.35 7.13 3.90
C ILE A 8 -6.47 7.08 4.94
N ASN A 9 -7.71 6.95 4.49
CA ASN A 9 -8.86 6.94 5.39
C ASN A 9 -8.91 5.69 6.27
N ASN A 10 -8.41 4.55 5.80
CA ASN A 10 -8.54 3.28 6.51
C ASN A 10 -7.26 2.82 7.21
N PHE A 11 -6.07 3.19 6.72
CA PHE A 11 -4.81 2.59 7.15
C PHE A 11 -3.79 3.59 7.72
N ILE A 12 -4.02 4.89 7.60
CA ILE A 12 -3.18 5.93 8.22
C ILE A 12 -3.74 6.34 9.59
N LYS A 13 -2.84 6.62 10.56
CA LYS A 13 -3.16 7.16 11.88
C LYS A 13 -3.96 8.46 11.76
N GLN A 14 -4.96 8.64 12.61
CA GLN A 14 -5.92 9.75 12.52
C GLN A 14 -5.23 11.14 12.51
N ASP A 15 -4.23 11.34 13.35
CA ASP A 15 -3.45 12.59 13.46
C ASP A 15 -2.56 12.88 12.24
N LYS A 16 -2.39 11.90 11.33
CA LYS A 16 -1.60 12.03 10.11
C LYS A 16 -2.45 12.13 8.84
N LYS A 17 -3.73 11.76 8.88
CA LYS A 17 -4.61 11.72 7.70
C LYS A 17 -4.65 13.04 6.93
N GLN A 18 -4.82 14.17 7.63
CA GLN A 18 -4.89 15.49 6.97
C GLN A 18 -3.61 15.82 6.19
N ARG A 19 -2.44 15.48 6.73
CA ARG A 19 -1.16 15.67 6.04
C ARG A 19 -1.09 14.84 4.77
N TYR A 20 -1.48 13.56 4.83
CA TYR A 20 -1.44 12.69 3.65
C TYR A 20 -2.46 13.10 2.59
N HIS A 21 -3.65 13.52 3.00
CA HIS A 21 -4.65 14.11 2.10
C HIS A 21 -4.12 15.36 1.38
N PHE A 22 -3.42 16.23 2.10
CA PHE A 22 -2.74 17.37 1.49
C PHE A 22 -1.66 16.95 0.49
N LEU A 23 -0.88 15.91 0.80
CA LEU A 23 0.18 15.41 -0.09
C LEU A 23 -0.37 14.85 -1.41
N ILE A 24 -1.44 14.03 -1.36
CA ILE A 24 -2.01 13.43 -2.56
C ILE A 24 -2.77 14.42 -3.44
N ASN A 25 -3.29 15.50 -2.86
CA ASN A 25 -3.91 16.60 -3.60
C ASN A 25 -2.87 17.57 -4.20
N GLY A 26 -1.60 17.42 -3.83
CA GLY A 26 -0.49 18.20 -4.35
C GLY A 26 0.15 17.58 -5.61
N LYS A 27 1.44 17.88 -5.82
CA LYS A 27 2.22 17.25 -6.90
C LYS A 27 2.56 15.81 -6.54
N TRP A 28 2.42 14.87 -7.49
CA TRP A 28 2.74 13.46 -7.30
C TRP A 28 4.11 13.23 -6.65
N GLN A 29 5.17 13.87 -7.16
CA GLN A 29 6.51 13.76 -6.58
C GLN A 29 6.56 14.05 -5.07
N LYS A 30 5.74 14.98 -4.56
CA LYS A 30 5.71 15.26 -3.12
C LYS A 30 5.18 14.06 -2.34
N PHE A 31 4.11 13.42 -2.80
CA PHE A 31 3.61 12.21 -2.17
C PHE A 31 4.61 11.06 -2.33
N ALA A 32 5.09 10.81 -3.54
CA ALA A 32 6.04 9.75 -3.87
C ALA A 32 7.29 9.79 -2.96
N ASN A 33 7.88 10.98 -2.76
CA ASN A 33 9.02 11.17 -1.86
C ASN A 33 8.74 10.87 -0.37
N ASN A 34 7.46 10.81 0.02
CA ASN A 34 7.02 10.50 1.38
C ASN A 34 6.54 9.05 1.54
N ILE A 35 6.45 8.25 0.46
CA ILE A 35 5.99 6.84 0.55
C ILE A 35 6.94 6.04 1.44
N LYS A 36 8.26 6.24 1.33
CA LYS A 36 9.31 5.63 2.17
C LYS A 36 9.22 5.89 3.68
N HIS A 37 8.26 6.70 4.12
CA HIS A 37 8.04 7.03 5.54
C HIS A 37 6.62 6.66 5.99
N ILE A 38 5.87 5.96 5.16
CA ILE A 38 4.46 5.68 5.41
C ILE A 38 4.28 4.66 6.54
N ASP A 39 5.22 3.73 6.70
CA ASP A 39 5.28 2.73 7.78
C ASP A 39 5.10 3.35 9.17
N LYS A 40 5.76 4.49 9.43
CA LYS A 40 5.69 5.21 10.72
C LYS A 40 4.29 5.74 11.05
N HIS A 41 3.45 5.87 10.02
CA HIS A 41 2.13 6.48 10.09
C HIS A 41 0.99 5.49 9.84
N LEU A 42 1.29 4.20 9.65
CA LEU A 42 0.29 3.14 9.58
C LEU A 42 -0.41 2.95 10.92
N ASN A 43 -1.69 2.58 10.89
CA ASN A 43 -2.50 2.37 12.08
C ASN A 43 -2.58 0.87 12.47
N HIS A 44 -3.44 0.56 13.44
CA HIS A 44 -3.60 -0.78 14.00
C HIS A 44 -4.19 -1.84 13.05
N HIS A 45 -4.67 -1.44 11.86
CA HIS A 45 -5.12 -2.38 10.82
C HIS A 45 -3.95 -3.00 10.03
N CYS A 46 -2.74 -2.50 10.23
CA CYS A 46 -1.56 -2.93 9.51
C CYS A 46 -0.65 -3.78 10.39
N VAL A 47 -0.15 -4.87 9.82
CA VAL A 47 0.81 -5.78 10.46
C VAL A 47 2.07 -5.89 9.61
N LYS A 48 3.22 -5.86 10.28
CA LYS A 48 4.54 -6.05 9.66
C LYS A 48 4.76 -7.53 9.35
N ILE A 49 5.27 -7.80 8.16
CA ILE A 49 5.74 -9.10 7.69
C ILE A 49 7.20 -8.93 7.27
N ASP A 50 8.13 -9.43 8.07
CA ASP A 50 9.58 -9.34 7.85
C ASP A 50 10.22 -10.66 7.39
N ASN A 51 9.69 -11.80 7.84
CA ASN A 51 10.17 -13.12 7.45
C ASN A 51 9.32 -13.72 6.33
N ASN A 52 9.99 -14.20 5.27
CA ASN A 52 9.38 -14.76 4.05
C ASN A 52 8.30 -13.83 3.47
N ALA A 53 8.56 -12.52 3.44
CA ALA A 53 7.57 -11.51 3.14
C ALA A 53 6.88 -11.75 1.79
N PHE A 54 7.64 -12.04 0.74
CA PHE A 54 7.10 -12.31 -0.59
C PHE A 54 6.29 -13.62 -0.68
N GLU A 55 6.71 -14.66 0.04
CA GLU A 55 5.96 -15.92 0.12
C GLU A 55 4.61 -15.69 0.80
N LYS A 56 4.60 -15.00 1.95
CA LYS A 56 3.37 -14.66 2.67
C LYS A 56 2.48 -13.73 1.85
N PHE A 57 3.06 -12.75 1.16
CA PHE A 57 2.34 -11.91 0.22
C PHE A 57 1.59 -12.75 -0.82
N THR A 58 2.29 -13.68 -1.48
CA THR A 58 1.69 -14.60 -2.46
C THR A 58 0.58 -15.45 -1.83
N GLN A 59 0.76 -15.94 -0.60
CA GLN A 59 -0.28 -16.69 0.12
C GLN A 59 -1.51 -15.82 0.40
N ILE A 60 -1.33 -14.56 0.79
CA ILE A 60 -2.42 -13.60 1.05
C ILE A 60 -3.19 -13.30 -0.24
N ILE A 61 -2.49 -13.02 -1.36
CA ILE A 61 -3.11 -12.81 -2.67
C ILE A 61 -4.04 -13.98 -3.02
N LYS A 62 -3.57 -15.22 -2.83
CA LYS A 62 -4.37 -16.43 -3.07
C LYS A 62 -5.54 -16.56 -2.10
N HIS A 63 -5.30 -16.38 -0.80
CA HIS A 63 -6.32 -16.53 0.25
C HIS A 63 -7.50 -15.58 0.06
N TYR A 64 -7.21 -14.30 -0.23
CA TYR A 64 -8.24 -13.29 -0.46
C TYR A 64 -8.73 -13.22 -1.91
N THR A 65 -8.23 -14.11 -2.78
CA THR A 65 -8.58 -14.15 -4.22
C THR A 65 -8.39 -12.77 -4.89
N ILE A 66 -7.31 -12.07 -4.56
CA ILE A 66 -7.04 -10.72 -5.06
C ILE A 66 -6.57 -10.84 -6.51
N LYS A 67 -7.34 -10.28 -7.45
CA LYS A 67 -7.05 -10.38 -8.89
C LYS A 67 -6.26 -9.19 -9.44
N SER A 68 -6.53 -8.00 -8.92
CA SER A 68 -5.85 -6.76 -9.31
C SER A 68 -5.73 -5.81 -8.13
N GLY A 69 -4.94 -4.77 -8.31
CA GLY A 69 -4.83 -3.65 -7.39
C GLY A 69 -4.24 -2.43 -8.07
N TYR A 70 -4.29 -1.31 -7.37
CA TYR A 70 -3.74 -0.04 -7.82
C TYR A 70 -2.36 0.16 -7.23
N TYR A 71 -1.37 0.26 -8.10
CA TYR A 71 0.03 0.33 -7.76
C TYR A 71 0.56 1.75 -7.81
N TYR A 72 1.36 2.10 -6.81
CA TYR A 72 1.92 3.42 -6.60
C TYR A 72 3.38 3.34 -6.16
N ASP A 73 4.28 4.05 -6.82
CA ASP A 73 5.70 4.13 -6.45
C ASP A 73 6.31 5.49 -6.83
N ALA A 74 7.64 5.61 -6.89
CA ALA A 74 8.29 6.86 -7.28
C ALA A 74 7.87 7.39 -8.66
N TYR A 75 7.49 6.50 -9.59
CA TYR A 75 7.29 6.80 -11.00
C TYR A 75 5.84 6.61 -11.47
N THR A 76 5.04 5.88 -10.70
CA THR A 76 3.73 5.36 -11.09
C THR A 76 2.67 5.92 -10.16
N ASN A 77 1.73 6.70 -10.71
CA ASN A 77 0.63 7.31 -9.95
C ASN A 77 -0.69 6.56 -10.16
N GLY A 78 -0.76 5.32 -9.69
CA GLY A 78 -2.00 4.54 -9.68
C GLY A 78 -2.26 3.80 -10.98
N LEU A 79 -1.35 2.91 -11.34
CA LEU A 79 -1.56 1.95 -12.42
C LEU A 79 -2.34 0.76 -11.86
N GLU A 80 -3.45 0.38 -12.50
CA GLU A 80 -4.09 -0.88 -12.18
C GLU A 80 -3.26 -2.02 -12.75
N ILE A 81 -2.86 -2.95 -11.87
CA ILE A 81 -2.06 -4.10 -12.24
C ILE A 81 -2.72 -5.39 -11.76
N SER A 82 -2.62 -6.42 -12.60
CA SER A 82 -2.95 -7.78 -12.21
C SER A 82 -1.97 -8.27 -11.16
N THR A 83 -2.47 -9.00 -10.16
CA THR A 83 -1.61 -9.62 -9.14
C THR A 83 -0.69 -10.72 -9.70
N HIS A 84 -0.97 -11.17 -10.93
CA HIS A 84 -0.09 -12.07 -11.69
C HIS A 84 1.09 -11.36 -12.38
N CYS A 85 1.11 -10.02 -12.40
CA CYS A 85 2.17 -9.22 -13.04
C CYS A 85 3.09 -8.53 -12.02
N LEU A 86 3.09 -9.03 -10.77
CA LEU A 86 3.80 -8.43 -9.64
C LEU A 86 5.28 -8.86 -9.52
N ASP A 87 5.83 -9.46 -10.58
CA ASP A 87 7.23 -9.91 -10.59
C ASP A 87 8.24 -8.74 -10.47
N ASN A 88 7.79 -7.50 -10.68
CA ASN A 88 8.58 -6.27 -10.60
C ASN A 88 7.99 -5.26 -9.59
N ILE A 89 7.70 -5.70 -8.37
CA ILE A 89 7.38 -4.75 -7.29
C ILE A 89 8.65 -3.98 -6.94
N HIS A 90 8.56 -2.65 -6.99
CA HIS A 90 9.63 -1.78 -6.54
C HIS A 90 9.57 -1.57 -5.03
N ASP A 91 10.72 -1.26 -4.45
CA ASP A 91 10.80 -0.79 -3.09
C ASP A 91 10.07 0.54 -2.89
N ASP A 92 9.64 0.78 -1.66
CA ASP A 92 8.89 1.97 -1.25
C ASP A 92 7.66 2.20 -2.13
N SER A 93 6.86 1.14 -2.30
CA SER A 93 5.66 1.14 -3.15
C SER A 93 4.41 0.68 -2.41
N LEU A 94 3.24 1.05 -2.93
CA LEU A 94 1.94 0.65 -2.42
C LEU A 94 1.18 -0.16 -3.46
N LEU A 95 0.56 -1.25 -3.03
CA LEU A 95 -0.48 -1.93 -3.79
C LEU A 95 -1.79 -1.84 -2.99
N ILE A 96 -2.77 -1.15 -3.55
CA ILE A 96 -4.05 -0.91 -2.90
C ILE A 96 -5.11 -1.75 -3.60
N CYS A 97 -5.82 -2.60 -2.85
CA CYS A 97 -6.86 -3.51 -3.34
C CYS A 97 -8.19 -3.18 -2.62
N PRO A 98 -8.90 -2.10 -3.04
CA PRO A 98 -10.10 -1.63 -2.36
C PRO A 98 -11.21 -2.69 -2.31
N ASP A 99 -11.39 -3.44 -3.40
CA ASP A 99 -12.42 -4.49 -3.51
C ASP A 99 -12.27 -5.60 -2.47
N ASN A 100 -11.05 -5.79 -1.96
CA ASN A 100 -10.73 -6.77 -0.92
C ASN A 100 -10.53 -6.13 0.46
N ASN A 101 -10.73 -4.82 0.59
CA ASN A 101 -10.42 -4.03 1.78
C ASN A 101 -8.98 -4.19 2.29
N ILE A 102 -8.03 -4.35 1.35
CA ILE A 102 -6.62 -4.68 1.64
C ILE A 102 -5.69 -3.65 1.00
N ALA A 103 -4.55 -3.42 1.64
CA ALA A 103 -3.42 -2.77 1.00
C ALA A 103 -2.09 -3.37 1.48
N PHE A 104 -1.07 -3.21 0.64
CA PHE A 104 0.29 -3.60 0.92
C PHE A 104 1.20 -2.39 0.78
N TYR A 105 2.17 -2.27 1.67
CA TYR A 105 3.30 -1.37 1.51
C TYR A 105 4.60 -2.20 1.49
N PHE A 106 5.35 -2.09 0.40
CA PHE A 106 6.61 -2.80 0.19
C PHE A 106 7.76 -1.87 0.55
N HIS A 107 8.57 -2.27 1.52
CA HIS A 107 9.67 -1.46 2.04
C HIS A 107 11.01 -1.96 1.51
N HIS A 108 11.96 -1.05 1.31
CA HIS A 108 13.30 -1.35 0.75
C HIS A 108 14.12 -2.39 1.54
N ASP A 109 13.96 -2.51 2.86
CA ASP A 109 14.57 -3.62 3.62
C ASP A 109 13.87 -5.00 3.45
N ASN A 110 13.14 -5.24 2.34
CA ASN A 110 12.48 -6.51 2.01
C ASN A 110 11.39 -6.98 2.99
N TRP A 111 10.73 -6.06 3.69
CA TRP A 111 9.56 -6.33 4.53
C TRP A 111 8.31 -5.69 3.95
N ILE A 112 7.16 -6.25 4.29
CA ILE A 112 5.86 -5.83 3.78
C ILE A 112 4.98 -5.46 4.96
N TRP A 113 4.29 -4.33 4.87
CA TRP A 113 3.12 -4.10 5.72
C TRP A 113 1.88 -4.59 5.00
N PHE A 114 1.16 -5.51 5.64
CA PHE A 114 -0.15 -5.96 5.21
C PHE A 114 -1.22 -5.23 6.02
N CYS A 115 -2.07 -4.47 5.34
CA CYS A 115 -3.15 -3.70 5.94
C CYS A 115 -4.51 -4.27 5.51
N GLN A 116 -5.41 -4.45 6.47
CA GLN A 116 -6.72 -5.03 6.22
C GLN A 116 -7.79 -4.43 7.13
N ILE A 117 -8.95 -4.05 6.56
CA ILE A 117 -10.14 -3.77 7.36
C ILE A 117 -10.75 -5.12 7.76
N LYS A 118 -10.72 -5.43 9.05
CA LYS A 118 -11.39 -6.63 9.55
C LYS A 118 -12.91 -6.44 9.44
N PRO A 119 -13.65 -7.45 8.96
CA PRO A 119 -15.12 -7.43 9.01
C PRO A 119 -15.63 -7.38 10.45
#